data_AF-A0A967H156-F1
#
_entry.id   AF-A0A967H156-F1
#
_cell.length_a   1.000
_cell.length_b   1.000
_cell.length_c   1.000
_cell.angle_alpha   90.00
_cell.angle_beta   90.00
_cell.angle_gamma   90.00
#
_symmetry.space_group_name_H-M   'P 1'
#
loop_
_entity.id
_entity.type
_entity.pdbx_description
1 polymer ?
#
loop_
_entity_poly.entity_id
_entity_poly.type
_entity_poly.pdbx_seq_one_letter_code
_entity_poly.pdbx_strand_id
1 'polypeptide(L)' 'MDKSIFKKLNLGTFIAIDTETTGLDGFQDDIIEFAGVKYVDGEPSETLELFIKP' A
#
# COMPACT_ATOMS: atom_id res chain seq x y z
N MET A 1 6.74 20.35 6.90
CA MET A 1 7.13 19.14 7.65
C MET A 1 8.63 18.94 7.48
N ASP A 2 9.36 18.57 8.53
CA ASP A 2 10.80 18.31 8.42
C ASP A 2 11.03 16.98 7.70
N LYS A 3 11.43 17.03 6.42
CA LYS A 3 11.70 15.84 5.60
C LYS A 3 12.86 14.99 6.14
N SER A 4 13.66 15.51 7.08
CA SER A 4 14.72 14.75 7.74
C SER A 4 14.19 13.55 8.53
N ILE A 5 12.91 13.58 8.96
CA ILE A 5 12.28 12.48 9.68
C ILE A 5 12.23 11.20 8.84
N PHE A 6 11.95 11.32 7.53
CA PHE A 6 11.92 10.17 6.63
C PHE A 6 13.29 9.53 6.52
N LYS A 7 14.36 10.32 6.41
CA LYS A 7 15.73 9.78 6.43
C LYS A 7 16.08 9.12 7.76
N LYS A 8 15.71 9.74 8.90
CA LYS A 8 15.97 9.20 10.24
C LYS A 8 15.26 7.86 10.50
N LEU A 9 14.05 7.70 9.94
CA LEU A 9 13.25 6.48 10.08
C LEU A 9 13.50 5.46 8.96
N ASN A 10 14.45 5.74 8.04
CA ASN A 10 14.67 4.94 6.83
C ASN A 10 13.40 4.77 5.94
N LEU A 11 12.58 5.82 5.91
CA LEU A 11 11.35 5.97 5.13
C LEU A 11 11.49 7.01 4.00
N GLY A 12 12.72 7.30 3.54
CA GLY A 12 12.94 8.20 2.40
C GLY A 12 12.28 7.70 1.11
N THR A 13 12.09 6.39 0.98
CA THR A 13 11.23 5.78 -0.04
C THR A 13 10.55 4.55 0.54
N PHE A 14 9.23 4.45 0.36
CA PHE A 14 8.44 3.29 0.80
C PHE A 14 7.21 3.13 -0.08
N ILE A 15 6.51 2.01 0.07
CA ILE A 15 5.23 1.75 -0.58
C ILE A 15 4.20 1.52 0.52
N ALA A 16 3.13 2.30 0.52
CA ALA A 16 1.94 2.00 1.31
C ALA A 16 1.08 1.02 0.51
N ILE A 17 0.64 -0.06 1.15
CA ILE A 17 -0.12 -1.14 0.50
C ILE A 17 -1.46 -1.28 1.22
N ASP A 18 -2.51 -1.51 0.46
CA ASP A 18 -3.84 -1.84 0.93
C ASP A 18 -4.41 -3.00 0.10
N THR A 19 -5.23 -3.84 0.73
CA THR A 19 -5.84 -5.02 0.07
C THR A 19 -7.26 -5.23 0.56
N GLU A 20 -8.15 -5.54 -0.36
CA GLU A 20 -9.52 -5.96 -0.04
C GLU A 20 -9.69 -7.45 -0.30
N THR A 21 -10.53 -8.06 0.52
CA THR A 21 -10.78 -9.51 0.52
C THR A 21 -12.27 -9.79 0.33
N THR A 22 -12.63 -11.00 -0.08
CA THR A 22 -14.03 -11.43 -0.15
C THR A 22 -14.75 -11.30 1.20
N GLY A 23 -14.02 -11.47 2.30
CA GLY A 23 -14.49 -11.38 3.67
C GLY A 23 -15.57 -12.41 4.04
N LEU A 24 -16.10 -12.26 5.26
CA LEU A 24 -17.29 -12.96 5.81
C LEU A 24 -17.20 -14.48 6.02
N ASP A 25 -16.31 -15.21 5.33
CA ASP A 25 -16.03 -16.64 5.57
C ASP A 25 -14.60 -16.84 6.10
N GLY A 26 -14.48 -17.41 7.31
CA GLY A 26 -13.17 -17.69 7.92
C GLY A 26 -12.45 -18.92 7.34
N PHE A 27 -13.12 -19.70 6.48
CA PHE A 27 -12.56 -20.87 5.82
C PHE A 27 -12.16 -20.61 4.36
N GLN A 28 -12.77 -19.61 3.73
CA GLN A 28 -12.45 -19.20 2.37
C GLN A 28 -12.43 -17.68 2.29
N ASP A 29 -11.24 -17.13 2.04
CA ASP A 29 -11.08 -15.71 1.83
C ASP A 29 -10.02 -15.47 0.75
N ASP A 30 -10.42 -14.77 -0.31
CA ASP A 30 -9.61 -14.49 -1.48
C ASP A 30 -9.41 -12.96 -1.61
N ILE A 31 -8.22 -12.53 -2.02
CA ILE A 31 -7.95 -11.11 -2.32
C ILE A 31 -8.71 -10.73 -3.60
N ILE A 32 -9.51 -9.67 -3.53
CA ILE A 32 -10.27 -9.13 -4.66
C ILE A 32 -9.73 -7.79 -5.16
N GLU A 33 -8.90 -7.12 -4.37
CA GLU A 33 -8.25 -5.86 -4.75
C GLU A 33 -6.85 -5.75 -4.13
N PHE A 34 -5.93 -5.16 -4.89
CA PHE A 34 -4.62 -4.76 -4.41
C PHE A 34 -4.32 -3.32 -4.85
N ALA A 35 -3.97 -2.48 -3.89
CA ALA A 35 -3.56 -1.10 -4.12
C ALA A 35 -2.19 -0.82 -3.51
N GLY A 36 -1.39 -0.02 -4.21
CA GLY A 36 -0.08 0.41 -3.76
C GLY A 36 0.24 1.84 -4.14
N VAL A 37 0.77 2.63 -3.20
CA VAL A 37 1.26 3.99 -3.47
C VAL A 37 2.71 4.09 -3.03
N LYS A 38 3.60 4.38 -3.97
CA LYS A 38 5.00 4.68 -3.68
C LYS A 38 5.13 6.12 -3.20
N TYR A 39 5.83 6.30 -2.09
CA TYR A 39 6.19 7.60 -1.55
C TYR A 39 7.69 7.83 -1.63
N VAL A 40 8.09 9.05 -1.97
CA VAL A 40 9.48 9.54 -1.94
C VAL A 40 9.52 10.83 -1.12
N ASP A 41 10.30 10.82 -0.03
CA ASP A 41 10.41 11.93 0.92
C ASP A 41 9.05 12.52 1.37
N GLY A 42 8.08 11.61 1.59
CA GLY A 42 6.73 11.91 2.05
C GLY A 42 5.71 12.26 0.96
N GLU A 43 6.12 12.34 -0.31
CA GLU A 43 5.24 12.69 -1.42
C GLU A 43 4.91 11.44 -2.27
N PRO A 44 3.66 11.23 -2.70
CA PRO A 44 3.32 10.13 -3.58
C PRO A 44 3.95 10.35 -4.97
N SER A 45 4.59 9.31 -5.51
CA SER A 45 5.27 9.35 -6.81
C SER A 45 4.65 8.43 -7.85
N GLU A 46 4.02 7.35 -7.42
CA GLU A 46 3.46 6.32 -8.31
C GLU A 46 2.33 5.56 -7.59
N THR A 47 1.28 5.21 -8.32
CA THR A 47 0.13 4.46 -7.81
C THR A 47 -0.15 3.26 -8.71
N LEU A 48 -0.51 2.14 -8.07
CA LEU A 48 -1.01 0.93 -8.71
C LEU A 48 -2.34 0.53 -8.05
N GLU A 49 -3.32 0.19 -8.87
CA GLU A 49 -4.63 -0.30 -8.42
C GLU A 49 -5.05 -1.45 -9.34
N LEU A 50 -5.39 -2.60 -8.76
CA LEU A 50 -5.70 -3.83 -9.47
C LEU A 50 -6.91 -4.52 -8.85
N PHE A 51 -7.95 -4.73 -9.66
CA PHE A 51 -9.00 -5.68 -9.34
C PHE A 51 -8.55 -7.10 -9.69
N ILE A 52 -8.75 -8.02 -8.75
CA ILE A 52 -8.35 -9.42 -8.85
C ILE A 52 -9.61 -10.25 -8.93
N LYS A 53 -9.65 -11.14 -9.93
CA LYS A 53 -10.70 -12.14 -10.01
C LYS A 53 -10.29 -13.31 -9.09
N PRO A 54 -11.09 -13.65 -8.06
CA PRO A 54 -10.86 -14.84 -7.25
C PRO A 54 -11.04 -16.13 -8.09
#